data_AF-A0A2V2FPT4-F1
#
_entry.id   AF-A0A2V2FPT4-F1
#
_cell.length_a   1.000
_cell.length_b   1.000
_cell.length_c   1.000
_cell.angle_alpha   90.00
_cell.angle_beta   90.00
_cell.angle_gamma   90.00
#
_symmetry.space_group_name_H-M   'P 1'
#
loop_
_entity.id
_entity.type
_entity.pdbx_description
1 polymer ?
#
loop_
_entity_poly.entity_id
_entity_poly.type
_entity_poly.pdbx_seq_one_letter_code
_entity_poly.pdbx_strand_id
1 'polypeptide(L)'
;MFRRRIFYNAETGAVLRAYAAEGNLKQDYAAENEAAALGLADCACLEWSTPDADIEAAFEPVDAEGNPRIVNVAVDISGEAPLLVFSYGPVLEPQPSETEDMAAALALLGVEPEKGA
;
A
#
# COMPACT_ATOMS: atom_id res chain seq x y z
N MET A 1 12.59 15.51 -10.87
CA MET A 1 12.51 14.31 -11.74
C MET A 1 11.62 13.31 -11.04
N PHE A 2 10.77 12.61 -11.79
CA PHE A 2 9.88 11.58 -11.25
C PHE A 2 10.41 10.19 -11.59
N ARG A 3 10.17 9.23 -10.69
CA ARG A 3 10.34 7.80 -10.96
C ARG A 3 9.30 7.03 -10.16
N ARG A 4 8.62 6.10 -10.83
CA ARG A 4 7.88 5.04 -10.17
C ARG A 4 8.55 3.70 -10.45
N ARG A 5 8.67 2.87 -9.43
CA ARG A 5 9.08 1.47 -9.56
C ARG A 5 8.14 0.55 -8.80
N ILE A 6 7.77 -0.54 -9.46
CA ILE A 6 7.05 -1.66 -8.86
C ILE A 6 7.91 -2.91 -9.05
N PHE A 7 8.53 -3.37 -7.98
CA PHE A 7 9.22 -4.65 -7.93
C PHE A 7 8.23 -5.75 -7.59
N TYR A 8 8.23 -6.82 -8.38
CA TYR A 8 7.32 -7.95 -8.22
C TYR A 8 8.03 -9.27 -8.50
N ASN A 9 7.50 -10.36 -7.96
CA ASN A 9 7.98 -11.70 -8.25
C ASN A 9 7.60 -12.08 -9.70
N ALA A 10 8.58 -12.44 -10.52
CA ALA A 10 8.38 -12.68 -11.95
C ALA A 10 7.54 -13.94 -12.26
N GLU A 11 7.43 -14.88 -11.33
CA GLU A 11 6.68 -16.13 -11.48
C GLU A 11 5.23 -16.02 -10.98
N THR A 12 4.97 -15.15 -10.00
CA THR A 12 3.65 -15.06 -9.35
C THR A 12 2.94 -13.74 -9.55
N GLY A 13 3.65 -12.68 -9.99
CA GLY A 13 3.09 -11.33 -10.07
C GLY A 13 2.91 -10.64 -8.71
N ALA A 14 3.33 -11.27 -7.61
CA ALA A 14 3.20 -10.70 -6.27
C ALA A 14 4.10 -9.46 -6.13
N VAL A 15 3.52 -8.33 -5.75
CA VAL A 15 4.27 -7.09 -5.52
C VAL A 15 5.13 -7.23 -4.26
N LEU A 16 6.43 -7.02 -4.43
CA LEU A 16 7.42 -7.06 -3.35
C LEU A 16 7.67 -5.65 -2.80
N ARG A 17 7.69 -4.65 -3.69
CA ARG A 17 7.86 -3.25 -3.31
C ARG A 17 7.30 -2.31 -4.36
N ALA A 18 6.67 -1.23 -3.93
CA ALA A 18 6.14 -0.19 -4.80
C ALA A 18 6.48 1.19 -4.22
N TYR A 19 6.90 2.13 -5.07
CA TYR A 19 7.10 3.51 -4.65
C TYR A 19 7.01 4.50 -5.82
N ALA A 20 6.67 5.75 -5.48
CA ALA A 20 6.91 6.93 -6.31
C ALA A 20 7.94 7.82 -5.62
N ALA A 21 8.85 8.41 -6.39
CA ALA A 21 9.82 9.36 -5.89
C ALA A 21 9.89 10.57 -6.82
N GLU A 22 9.99 11.76 -6.24
CA GLU A 22 10.21 13.00 -6.97
C GLU A 22 11.36 13.80 -6.36
N GLY A 23 12.23 14.36 -7.20
CA GLY A 23 13.28 15.28 -6.79
C GLY A 23 14.56 15.13 -7.61
N ASN A 24 15.70 15.27 -6.92
CA ASN A 24 17.03 15.11 -7.51
C ASN A 24 17.47 13.63 -7.45
N LEU A 25 16.88 12.82 -8.33
CA LEU A 25 17.12 11.39 -8.40
C LEU A 25 18.31 11.09 -9.31
N LYS A 26 19.09 10.04 -8.98
CA LYS A 26 20.09 9.51 -9.89
C LYS A 26 19.41 8.79 -11.07
N GLN A 27 19.43 9.40 -12.25
CA GLN A 27 18.67 8.95 -13.43
C GLN A 27 19.12 7.58 -13.95
N ASP A 28 20.42 7.33 -13.90
CA ASP A 28 21.12 6.13 -14.35
C ASP A 28 21.20 5.03 -13.28
N TYR A 29 20.53 5.22 -12.14
CA TYR A 29 20.47 4.18 -11.12
C TYR A 29 19.54 3.04 -11.56
N ALA A 30 20.12 1.99 -12.12
CA ALA A 30 19.41 0.84 -12.67
C ALA A 30 18.53 0.12 -11.61
N ALA A 31 17.44 -0.50 -12.06
CA ALA A 31 16.49 -1.18 -11.17
C ALA A 31 17.12 -2.39 -10.47
N GLU A 32 18.05 -3.08 -11.13
CA GLU A 32 18.77 -4.25 -10.62
C GLU A 32 19.68 -3.88 -9.44
N ASN A 33 20.31 -2.71 -9.51
CA ASN A 33 21.14 -2.20 -8.41
C ASN A 33 20.29 -1.89 -7.18
N GLU A 34 19.09 -1.36 -7.39
CA GLU A 34 18.16 -1.10 -6.30
C GLU A 34 17.59 -2.40 -5.72
N ALA A 35 17.17 -3.33 -6.56
CA ALA A 35 16.73 -4.66 -6.13
C ALA A 35 17.80 -5.34 -5.26
N ALA A 36 19.06 -5.32 -5.69
CA ALA A 36 20.18 -5.85 -4.92
C ALA A 36 20.39 -5.11 -3.58
N ALA A 37 20.31 -3.78 -3.56
CA ALA A 37 20.43 -3.00 -2.34
C ALA A 37 19.28 -3.27 -1.33
N LEU A 38 18.12 -3.68 -1.84
CA LEU A 38 16.94 -4.02 -1.06
C LEU A 38 16.84 -5.51 -0.71
N GLY A 39 17.76 -6.33 -1.19
CA GLY A 39 17.73 -7.78 -0.99
C GLY A 39 16.59 -8.48 -1.73
N LEU A 40 16.10 -7.90 -2.83
CA LEU A 40 15.07 -8.48 -3.69
C LEU A 40 15.75 -9.39 -4.72
N ALA A 41 15.63 -10.71 -4.53
CA ALA A 41 16.09 -11.72 -5.48
C ALA A 41 14.97 -12.10 -6.45
N ASP A 42 15.35 -12.49 -7.68
CA ASP A 42 14.46 -13.04 -8.72
C ASP A 42 13.20 -12.20 -8.98
N CYS A 43 13.34 -10.87 -8.89
CA CYS A 43 12.25 -9.93 -9.13
C CYS A 43 12.34 -9.29 -10.52
N ALA A 44 11.18 -8.97 -11.08
CA ALA A 44 11.04 -8.08 -12.22
C ALA A 44 10.62 -6.67 -11.74
N CYS A 45 10.75 -5.68 -12.63
CA CYS A 45 10.44 -4.29 -12.31
C CYS A 45 9.60 -3.64 -13.43
N LEU A 46 8.48 -3.03 -13.06
CA LEU A 46 7.81 -2.02 -13.90
C LEU A 46 8.31 -0.64 -13.49
N GLU A 47 8.79 0.15 -14.46
CA GLU A 47 9.34 1.48 -14.23
C GLU A 47 8.79 2.49 -15.25
N TRP A 48 8.46 3.69 -14.76
CA TRP A 48 8.21 4.86 -15.60
C TRP A 48 8.76 6.14 -14.96
N SER A 49 9.11 7.10 -15.81
CA SER A 49 9.81 8.36 -15.44
C SER A 49 8.94 9.61 -15.58
N THR A 50 7.71 9.47 -16.08
CA THR A 50 6.72 10.53 -16.19
C THR A 50 5.44 10.08 -15.49
N PRO A 51 4.83 10.88 -14.60
CA PRO A 51 3.63 10.47 -13.89
C PRO A 51 2.51 10.09 -14.87
N ASP A 52 1.87 8.96 -14.61
CA ASP A 52 0.66 8.53 -15.31
C ASP A 52 -0.54 8.88 -14.43
N ALA A 53 -1.37 9.83 -14.88
CA ALA A 53 -2.43 10.39 -14.05
C ALA A 53 -3.44 9.35 -13.57
N ASP A 54 -3.77 8.36 -14.40
CA ASP A 54 -4.75 7.32 -14.06
C ASP A 54 -4.14 6.32 -13.07
N ILE A 55 -2.88 5.94 -13.26
CA ILE A 55 -2.18 5.04 -12.34
C ILE A 55 -1.93 5.73 -10.99
N GLU A 56 -1.47 6.99 -10.97
CA GLU A 56 -1.22 7.69 -9.71
C GLU A 56 -2.54 7.90 -8.93
N ALA A 57 -3.65 8.22 -9.61
CA ALA A 57 -4.98 8.28 -8.97
C ALA A 57 -5.44 6.92 -8.40
N ALA A 58 -5.06 5.80 -9.03
CA ALA A 58 -5.35 4.47 -8.51
C ALA A 58 -4.55 4.15 -7.23
N PHE A 59 -3.38 4.76 -7.03
CA PHE A 59 -2.59 4.63 -5.81
C PHE A 59 -3.06 5.52 -4.65
N GLU A 60 -3.96 6.48 -4.90
CA GLU A 60 -4.42 7.39 -3.85
C GLU A 60 -5.09 6.62 -2.70
N PRO A 61 -4.72 6.92 -1.43
CA PRO A 61 -5.27 6.26 -0.25
C PRO A 61 -6.68 6.72 0.08
N VAL A 62 -7.29 7.56 -0.77
CA VAL A 62 -8.67 8.03 -0.68
C VAL A 62 -9.40 7.73 -1.99
N ASP A 63 -10.71 7.52 -1.91
CA ASP A 63 -11.58 7.45 -3.09
C ASP A 63 -11.92 8.86 -3.62
N ALA A 64 -12.77 8.91 -4.66
CA ALA A 64 -13.19 10.16 -5.29
C ALA A 64 -14.05 11.06 -4.38
N GLU A 65 -14.60 10.51 -3.29
CA GLU A 65 -15.39 11.24 -2.29
C GLU A 65 -14.51 11.70 -1.10
N GLY A 66 -13.25 11.29 -1.06
CA GLY A 66 -12.30 11.59 0.01
C GLY A 66 -12.31 10.59 1.17
N ASN A 67 -12.98 9.43 1.02
CA ASN A 67 -13.00 8.40 2.06
C ASN A 67 -11.69 7.59 2.03
N PRO A 68 -11.05 7.34 3.18
CA PRO A 68 -9.86 6.49 3.26
C PRO A 68 -10.13 5.07 2.75
N ARG A 69 -9.20 4.51 1.98
CA ARG A 69 -9.24 3.14 1.47
C ARG A 69 -7.88 2.46 1.56
N ILE A 70 -7.91 1.14 1.71
CA ILE A 70 -6.75 0.28 1.50
C ILE A 70 -6.64 0.04 -0.01
N VAL A 71 -5.48 0.35 -0.58
CA VAL A 71 -5.14 0.04 -1.97
C VAL A 71 -4.26 -1.20 -1.99
N ASN A 72 -4.76 -2.28 -2.58
CA ASN A 72 -4.01 -3.50 -2.83
C ASN A 72 -3.60 -3.54 -4.29
N VAL A 73 -2.34 -3.86 -4.56
CA VAL A 73 -1.75 -3.85 -5.90
C VAL A 73 -1.12 -5.20 -6.18
N ALA A 74 -1.45 -5.76 -7.33
CA ALA A 74 -0.84 -6.95 -7.89
C ALA A 74 -0.35 -6.68 -9.31
N VAL A 75 0.54 -7.52 -9.82
CA VAL A 75 0.92 -7.51 -11.23
C VAL A 75 0.32 -8.74 -11.89
N ASP A 76 -0.54 -8.55 -12.89
CA ASP A 76 -0.98 -9.62 -13.78
C ASP A 76 0.11 -9.89 -14.81
N ILE A 77 0.62 -11.13 -14.80
CA ILE A 77 1.68 -11.62 -15.69
C ILE A 77 1.16 -12.65 -16.71
N SER A 78 -0.17 -12.83 -16.80
CA SER A 78 -0.78 -13.83 -17.69
C SER A 78 -0.79 -13.41 -19.17
N GLY A 79 -0.63 -12.11 -19.45
CA GLY A 79 -0.61 -11.54 -20.79
C GLY A 79 0.78 -11.44 -21.43
N GLU A 80 0.84 -10.81 -22.61
CA GLU A 80 2.10 -10.54 -23.32
C GLU A 80 2.96 -9.49 -22.61
N ALA A 81 2.32 -8.53 -21.93
CA ALA A 81 2.96 -7.52 -21.11
C ALA A 81 2.35 -7.53 -19.69
N PRO A 82 3.16 -7.36 -18.63
CA PRO A 82 2.66 -7.28 -17.27
C PRO A 82 1.79 -6.04 -17.06
N LEU A 83 0.68 -6.18 -16.33
CA LEU A 83 -0.28 -5.12 -16.05
C LEU A 83 -0.50 -4.93 -14.55
N LEU A 84 -0.69 -3.69 -14.10
CA LEU A 84 -1.06 -3.42 -12.71
C LEU A 84 -2.55 -3.68 -12.50
N VAL A 85 -2.87 -4.45 -11.47
CA VAL A 85 -4.23 -4.73 -11.02
C VAL A 85 -4.42 -4.12 -9.65
N PHE A 86 -5.42 -3.24 -9.55
CA PHE A 86 -5.79 -2.56 -8.31
C PHE A 86 -7.05 -3.17 -7.72
N SER A 87 -7.03 -3.40 -6.42
CA SER A 87 -8.22 -3.75 -5.65
C SER A 87 -8.30 -2.90 -4.40
N TYR A 88 -9.52 -2.50 -4.06
CA TYR A 88 -9.78 -1.51 -3.00
C TYR A 88 -10.56 -2.15 -1.87
N GLY A 89 -10.16 -1.87 -0.63
CA GLY A 89 -10.87 -2.27 0.57
C GLY A 89 -11.09 -1.08 1.50
N PRO A 90 -12.07 -1.15 2.42
CA PRO A 90 -12.23 -0.13 3.45
C PRO A 90 -11.02 -0.14 4.39
N VAL A 91 -10.67 1.02 4.95
CA VAL A 91 -9.81 1.05 6.14
C VAL A 91 -10.62 0.47 7.28
N LEU A 92 -10.16 -0.64 7.85
CA LEU A 92 -10.78 -1.21 9.05
C LEU A 92 -10.51 -0.23 10.19
N GLU A 93 -11.57 0.36 10.74
CA GLU A 93 -11.46 1.09 12.00
C GLU A 93 -10.91 0.12 13.07
N PRO A 94 -10.02 0.58 13.96
CA PRO A 94 -9.67 -0.22 15.11
C PRO A 94 -10.96 -0.59 15.83
N GLN A 95 -11.24 -1.89 15.92
CA GLN A 95 -12.36 -2.38 16.72
C GLN A 95 -12.22 -1.75 18.12
N PRO A 96 -13.32 -1.23 18.71
CA PRO A 96 -13.26 -0.77 20.08
C PRO A 96 -12.67 -1.89 20.93
N SER A 97 -11.69 -1.54 21.77
CA SER A 97 -11.11 -2.53 22.66
C SER A 97 -12.20 -3.09 23.57
N GLU A 98 -12.09 -4.35 24.02
CA GLU A 98 -13.02 -4.91 25.02
C GLU A 98 -13.15 -3.99 26.25
N THR A 99 -12.10 -3.22 26.55
CA THR A 99 -12.06 -2.19 27.60
C THR A 99 -13.01 -1.03 27.32
N GLU A 100 -13.09 -0.54 26.08
CA GLU A 100 -13.99 0.56 25.69
C GLU A 100 -15.44 0.09 25.65
N ASP A 101 -15.70 -1.11 25.15
CA ASP A 101 -17.03 -1.73 25.16
C ASP A 101 -17.51 -1.98 26.59
N MET A 102 -16.63 -2.46 27.47
CA MET A 102 -16.95 -2.65 28.89
C MET A 102 -17.15 -1.32 29.61
N ALA A 103 -16.36 -0.28 29.33
CA ALA A 103 -16.56 1.05 29.89
C ALA A 103 -17.90 1.67 29.44
N ALA A 104 -18.28 1.51 28.17
CA ALA A 104 -19.56 1.97 27.64
C ALA A 104 -20.75 1.21 28.27
N ALA A 105 -20.63 -0.10 28.45
CA ALA A 105 -21.64 -0.92 29.11
C ALA A 105 -21.79 -0.55 30.60
N LEU A 106 -20.69 -0.32 31.32
CA LEU A 106 -20.69 0.09 32.72
C LEU A 106 -21.27 1.51 32.91
N ALA A 107 -20.99 2.43 31.98
CA ALA A 107 -21.58 3.77 31.96
C ALA A 107 -23.11 3.72 31.76
N LEU A 108 -23.61 2.82 30.88
CA LEU A 108 -25.05 2.57 30.71
C LEU A 108 -25.71 1.99 31.97
N LEU A 109 -24.96 1.22 32.76
CA LEU A 109 -25.41 0.64 34.03
C LEU A 109 -25.22 1.58 35.23
N GLY A 110 -24.63 2.78 35.02
CA GLY A 110 -24.39 3.78 36.06
C GLY A 110 -23.31 3.38 37.06
N VAL A 111 -22.39 2.49 36.68
CA VAL A 111 -21.32 1.97 37.55
C VAL A 111 -19.98 2.52 37.09
N GLU A 112 -19.23 3.18 37.99
CA GLU A 112 -17.85 3.53 37.70
C GLU A 112 -16.96 2.29 37.86
N PRO A 113 -16.05 1.99 36.91
CA PRO A 113 -15.12 0.88 37.07
C PRO A 113 -14.16 1.17 38.23
N GLU A 114 -14.10 0.27 39.21
CA GLU A 114 -13.11 0.34 40.27
C GLU A 114 -11.70 0.31 39.66
N LYS A 115 -10.89 1.33 39.94
CA LYS A 115 -9.45 1.29 39.63
C LYS A 115 -8.84 0.19 40.50
N GLY A 116 -8.59 -0.97 39.89
CA GLY A 116 -7.82 -2.05 40.51
C GLY A 116 -6.47 -1.52 41.02
N ALA A 117 -6.14 -1.91 42.24
CA ALA A 117 -4.88 -1.63 42.93
C ALA A 117 -3.68 -2.34 42.29
#